data_AF-A0A957S9Y9-F1
#
_entry.id   AF-A0A957S9Y9-F1
#
_cell.length_a   1.000
_cell.length_b   1.000
_cell.length_c   1.000
_cell.angle_alpha   90.00
_cell.angle_beta   90.00
_cell.angle_gamma   90.00
#
_symmetry.space_group_name_H-M   'P 1'
#
loop_
_entity.id
_entity.type
_entity.pdbx_description
1 polymer ?
#
loop_
_entity_poly.entity_id
_entity_poly.type
_entity_poly.pdbx_seq_one_letter_code
_entity_poly.pdbx_strand_id
1 'polypeptide(L)'
;ADGRYWLAKQPASAAWDVIAVDAYRPPYIPFHLTTVEFFQLVRAHLTDDGVLAINVGRTAANFALVDALTATLAQVFPAVYVIDEPGPADDLGNSLVVATAQASTLAQFQHNVATIPETLPAEFRHFAQTAALQARVATAPAQTAIFTDDRAPVEEIVHGIILDFFAGP
;
A
#
# COMPACT_ATOMS: atom_id res chain seq x y z
N ALA A 1 20.86 -1.50 -2.53
CA ALA A 1 20.84 -2.10 -1.17
C ALA A 1 19.42 -2.57 -0.89
N ASP A 2 19.26 -3.66 -0.16
CA ASP A 2 17.95 -4.24 0.16
C ASP A 2 17.27 -3.49 1.31
N GLY A 3 16.04 -3.01 1.10
CA GLY A 3 15.29 -2.21 2.08
C GLY A 3 14.92 -2.98 3.34
N ARG A 4 14.52 -4.26 3.23
CA ARG A 4 14.22 -5.11 4.39
C ARG A 4 15.47 -5.36 5.21
N TYR A 5 16.59 -5.65 4.55
CA TYR A 5 17.87 -5.85 5.24
C TYR A 5 18.34 -4.59 5.96
N TRP A 6 18.21 -3.43 5.33
CA TRP A 6 18.57 -2.16 5.95
C TRP A 6 17.70 -1.87 7.18
N LEU A 7 16.38 -2.09 7.09
CA LEU A 7 15.45 -1.87 8.19
C LEU A 7 15.72 -2.82 9.37
N ALA A 8 16.02 -4.10 9.08
CA ALA A 8 16.36 -5.10 10.10
C ALA A 8 17.66 -4.79 10.87
N LYS A 9 18.50 -3.89 10.35
CA LYS A 9 19.72 -3.44 11.03
C LYS A 9 19.54 -2.19 11.87
N GLN A 10 18.38 -1.56 11.82
CA GLN A 10 18.12 -0.39 12.63
C GLN A 10 18.00 -0.79 14.10
N PRO A 11 18.42 0.07 15.04
CA PRO A 11 18.18 -0.16 16.45
C PRO A 11 16.67 -0.30 16.70
N ALA A 12 16.27 -1.16 17.65
CA ALA A 12 14.86 -1.31 18.01
C ALA A 12 14.21 -0.01 18.54
N SER A 13 15.01 0.98 18.94
CA SER A 13 14.54 2.32 19.34
C SER A 13 14.33 3.28 18.16
N ALA A 14 14.72 2.91 16.94
CA ALA A 14 14.51 3.73 15.76
C ALA A 14 13.07 3.55 15.28
N ALA A 15 12.33 4.65 15.24
CA ALA A 15 10.95 4.69 14.78
C ALA A 15 10.72 5.86 13.84
N TRP A 16 9.86 5.66 12.85
CA TRP A 16 9.48 6.66 11.86
C TRP A 16 7.97 6.89 11.89
N ASP A 17 7.55 8.14 11.66
CA ASP A 17 6.13 8.46 11.49
C ASP A 17 5.59 7.98 10.15
N VAL A 18 6.46 7.91 9.14
CA VAL A 18 6.11 7.46 7.79
C VAL A 18 7.20 6.54 7.26
N ILE A 19 6.80 5.35 6.82
CA ILE A 19 7.61 4.48 5.97
C ILE A 19 6.90 4.38 4.62
N ALA A 20 7.61 4.71 3.54
CA ALA A 20 7.08 4.63 2.18
C ALA A 20 7.87 3.58 1.38
N VAL A 21 7.17 2.70 0.68
CA VAL A 21 7.77 1.63 -0.12
C VAL A 21 7.26 1.70 -1.55
N ASP A 22 8.17 2.03 -2.47
CA ASP A 22 7.91 2.14 -3.91
C ASP A 22 8.66 1.03 -4.67
N ALA A 23 8.18 -0.20 -4.50
CA ALA A 23 8.80 -1.41 -5.06
C ALA A 23 7.80 -2.40 -5.66
N TYR A 24 6.49 -2.10 -5.64
CA TYR A 24 5.43 -3.06 -5.97
C TYR A 24 4.85 -2.81 -7.36
N ARG A 25 5.72 -2.84 -8.37
CA ARG A 25 5.31 -2.71 -9.77
C ARG A 25 6.00 -3.76 -10.65
N PRO A 26 5.33 -4.28 -11.69
CA PRO A 26 5.95 -5.15 -12.69
C PRO A 26 7.20 -4.53 -13.33
N PRO A 27 8.14 -5.32 -13.87
CA PRO A 27 8.06 -6.77 -14.06
C PRO A 27 8.59 -7.60 -12.88
N TYR A 28 9.18 -6.98 -11.85
CA TYR A 28 9.79 -7.70 -10.74
C TYR A 28 9.51 -6.99 -9.41
N ILE A 29 8.93 -7.75 -8.48
CA ILE A 29 8.67 -7.34 -7.10
C ILE A 29 9.42 -8.30 -6.19
N PRO A 30 10.35 -7.83 -5.34
CA PRO A 30 11.04 -8.71 -4.41
C PRO A 30 10.03 -9.34 -3.42
N PHE A 31 9.85 -10.66 -3.47
CA PHE A 31 8.81 -11.35 -2.69
C PHE A 31 8.91 -11.06 -1.19
N HIS A 32 10.12 -10.94 -0.66
CA HIS A 32 10.40 -10.71 0.75
C HIS A 32 9.99 -9.31 1.24
N LEU A 33 9.53 -8.42 0.35
CA LEU A 33 8.89 -7.15 0.69
C LEU A 33 7.36 -7.23 0.70
N THR A 34 6.77 -8.39 0.42
CA THR A 34 5.31 -8.55 0.28
C THR A 34 4.68 -9.35 1.43
N THR A 35 5.49 -9.77 2.40
CA THR A 35 5.11 -10.78 3.40
C THR A 35 4.66 -10.18 4.73
N VAL A 36 3.90 -10.97 5.49
CA VAL A 36 3.53 -10.66 6.88
C VAL A 36 4.78 -10.31 7.70
N GLU A 37 5.86 -11.07 7.58
CA GLU A 37 7.09 -10.89 8.36
C GLU A 37 7.78 -9.56 8.04
N PHE A 38 7.79 -9.17 6.77
CA PHE A 38 8.27 -7.85 6.39
C PHE A 38 7.39 -6.75 6.96
N PHE A 39 6.07 -6.88 6.87
CA PHE A 39 5.16 -5.87 7.40
C PHE A 39 5.19 -5.79 8.94
N GLN A 40 5.46 -6.89 9.64
CA GLN A 40 5.74 -6.90 11.07
C GLN A 40 7.02 -6.13 11.39
N LEU A 41 8.09 -6.33 10.60
CA LEU A 41 9.33 -5.57 10.75
C LEU A 41 9.09 -4.06 10.53
N VAL A 42 8.28 -3.70 9.53
CA VAL A 42 7.87 -2.30 9.32
C VAL A 42 7.08 -1.78 10.51
N ARG A 43 6.07 -2.52 10.98
CA ARG A 43 5.23 -2.11 12.12
C ARG A 43 6.03 -1.90 13.40
N ALA A 44 7.09 -2.69 13.62
CA ALA A 44 7.98 -2.56 14.76
C ALA A 44 8.85 -1.30 14.72
N HIS A 45 9.01 -0.70 13.54
CA HIS A 45 9.79 0.52 13.32
C HIS A 45 8.90 1.74 12.99
N LEU A 46 7.58 1.63 13.18
CA LEU A 46 6.68 2.78 13.12
C LEU A 46 6.44 3.32 14.53
N THR A 47 6.24 4.63 14.63
CA THR A 47 5.65 5.25 15.83
C THR A 47 4.22 4.73 16.04
N ASP A 48 3.65 4.93 17.23
CA ASP A 48 2.30 4.45 17.54
C ASP A 48 1.21 5.04 16.62
N ASP A 49 1.43 6.27 16.16
CA ASP A 49 0.57 6.98 15.19
C ASP A 49 1.13 6.92 13.75
N GLY A 50 2.17 6.12 13.52
CA GLY A 50 2.86 6.04 12.24
C GLY A 50 2.08 5.32 11.15
N VAL A 51 2.48 5.53 9.90
CA VAL A 51 1.83 4.96 8.71
C VAL A 51 2.84 4.31 7.76
N LEU A 52 2.43 3.20 7.17
CA LEU A 52 3.08 2.60 6.01
C LEU A 52 2.30 3.01 4.75
N ALA A 53 2.99 3.56 3.76
CA ALA A 53 2.44 3.85 2.45
C ALA A 53 3.14 3.00 1.38
N ILE A 54 2.36 2.38 0.50
CA ILE A 54 2.86 1.50 -0.56
C ILE A 54 2.30 1.94 -1.90
N ASN A 55 3.18 2.20 -2.86
CA ASN A 55 2.79 2.40 -4.25
C ASN A 55 2.69 1.03 -4.96
N VAL A 56 1.48 0.67 -5.42
CA VAL A 56 1.18 -0.62 -6.05
C VAL A 56 0.73 -0.41 -7.48
N GLY A 57 1.46 -0.99 -8.44
CA GLY A 57 1.08 -1.01 -9.84
C GLY A 57 -0.06 -2.01 -10.10
N ARG A 58 -1.01 -1.62 -10.95
CA ARG A 58 -2.16 -2.43 -11.38
C ARG A 58 -2.57 -2.07 -12.81
N THR A 59 -3.47 -2.85 -13.40
CA THR A 59 -4.22 -2.40 -14.60
C THR A 59 -5.55 -1.77 -14.18
N ALA A 60 -6.34 -1.31 -15.15
CA ALA A 60 -7.70 -0.83 -14.88
C ALA A 60 -8.64 -1.92 -14.31
N ALA A 61 -8.39 -3.19 -14.62
CA ALA A 61 -9.27 -4.31 -14.25
C ALA A 61 -8.64 -5.33 -13.28
N ASN A 62 -7.31 -5.38 -13.17
CA ASN A 62 -6.62 -6.37 -12.34
C ASN A 62 -6.04 -5.73 -11.07
N PHE A 63 -6.69 -5.97 -9.94
CA PHE A 63 -6.30 -5.54 -8.60
C PHE A 63 -5.65 -6.65 -7.77
N ALA A 64 -5.30 -7.80 -8.36
CA ALA A 64 -4.86 -8.98 -7.60
C ALA A 64 -3.66 -8.71 -6.69
N LEU A 65 -2.71 -7.87 -7.11
CA LEU A 65 -1.59 -7.46 -6.27
C LEU A 65 -2.02 -6.54 -5.13
N VAL A 66 -2.91 -5.57 -5.39
CA VAL A 66 -3.50 -4.70 -4.36
C VAL A 66 -4.25 -5.55 -3.33
N ASP A 67 -5.04 -6.52 -3.78
CA ASP A 67 -5.80 -7.42 -2.92
C ASP A 67 -4.88 -8.27 -2.05
N ALA A 68 -3.84 -8.90 -2.64
CA ALA A 68 -2.89 -9.72 -1.89
C ALA A 68 -2.12 -8.91 -0.83
N LEU A 69 -1.65 -7.71 -1.18
CA LEU A 69 -0.92 -6.84 -0.25
C LEU A 69 -1.84 -6.34 0.86
N THR A 70 -3.06 -5.91 0.54
CA THR A 70 -4.01 -5.42 1.56
C THR A 70 -4.47 -6.53 2.51
N ALA A 71 -4.74 -7.74 1.99
CA ALA A 71 -5.06 -8.91 2.82
C ALA A 71 -3.92 -9.26 3.78
N THR A 72 -2.67 -9.20 3.28
CA THR A 72 -1.47 -9.49 4.07
C THR A 72 -1.21 -8.40 5.12
N LEU A 73 -1.33 -7.12 4.76
CA LEU A 73 -1.22 -5.99 5.69
C LEU A 73 -2.25 -6.05 6.82
N ALA A 74 -3.47 -6.50 6.52
CA ALA A 74 -4.54 -6.64 7.51
C ALA A 74 -4.23 -7.69 8.60
N GLN A 75 -3.20 -8.54 8.41
CA GLN A 75 -2.70 -9.43 9.47
C GLN A 75 -1.84 -8.70 10.52
N VAL A 76 -1.36 -7.49 10.21
CA VAL A 76 -0.38 -6.75 11.02
C VAL A 76 -0.92 -5.41 11.51
N PHE A 77 -1.67 -4.72 10.65
CA PHE A 77 -2.16 -3.37 10.92
C PHE A 77 -3.65 -3.36 11.25
N PRO A 78 -4.08 -2.52 12.22
CA PRO A 78 -5.49 -2.42 12.60
C PRO A 78 -6.39 -1.77 11.54
N ALA A 79 -5.84 -0.96 10.63
CA ALA A 79 -6.59 -0.39 9.53
C ALA A 79 -5.72 -0.26 8.26
N VAL A 80 -6.34 -0.58 7.11
CA VAL A 80 -5.72 -0.50 5.79
C VAL A 80 -6.70 0.17 4.83
N TYR A 81 -6.20 1.11 4.06
CA TYR A 81 -6.93 1.89 3.06
C TYR A 81 -6.26 1.76 1.70
N VAL A 82 -7.05 2.00 0.65
CA VAL A 82 -6.56 2.12 -0.71
C VAL A 82 -7.03 3.45 -1.27
N ILE A 83 -6.12 4.20 -1.89
CA ILE A 83 -6.43 5.38 -2.70
C ILE A 83 -6.14 4.99 -4.13
N ASP A 84 -7.19 4.81 -4.92
CA ASP A 84 -7.08 4.40 -6.31
C ASP A 84 -6.80 5.62 -7.20
N GLU A 85 -5.62 5.68 -7.82
CA GLU A 85 -5.30 6.79 -8.73
C GLU A 85 -6.14 6.64 -10.01
N PRO A 86 -6.92 7.66 -10.40
CA PRO A 86 -7.65 7.63 -11.65
C PRO A 86 -6.64 7.74 -12.80
N GLY A 87 -6.53 6.68 -13.61
CA GLY A 87 -5.67 6.62 -14.78
C GLY A 87 -6.47 6.24 -16.03
N PRO A 88 -5.91 6.46 -17.24
CA PRO A 88 -6.52 5.99 -18.48
C PRO A 88 -6.70 4.47 -18.43
N ALA A 89 -7.82 3.97 -18.99
CA ALA A 89 -8.17 2.55 -18.91
C ALA A 89 -7.14 1.62 -19.58
N ASP A 90 -6.39 2.17 -20.54
CA ASP A 90 -5.47 1.44 -21.42
C ASP A 90 -4.00 1.49 -20.93
N ASP A 91 -3.75 1.94 -19.69
CA ASP A 91 -2.39 2.01 -19.11
C ASP A 91 -2.31 1.36 -17.72
N LEU A 92 -1.08 1.18 -17.24
CA LEU A 92 -0.83 0.82 -15.85
C LEU A 92 -1.20 2.00 -14.94
N GLY A 93 -2.12 1.75 -14.02
CA GLY A 93 -2.49 2.67 -12.95
C GLY A 93 -1.78 2.32 -11.66
N ASN A 94 -1.85 3.22 -10.68
CA ASN A 94 -1.39 2.96 -9.33
C ASN A 94 -2.55 2.96 -8.33
N SER A 95 -2.36 2.18 -7.28
CA SER A 95 -3.14 2.29 -6.05
C SER A 95 -2.16 2.53 -4.91
N LEU A 96 -2.38 3.61 -4.16
CA LEU A 96 -1.64 3.86 -2.94
C LEU A 96 -2.32 3.09 -1.80
N VAL A 97 -1.65 2.07 -1.27
CA VAL A 97 -2.11 1.33 -0.11
C VAL A 97 -1.53 1.97 1.15
N VAL A 98 -2.38 2.31 2.10
CA VAL A 98 -1.99 2.98 3.35
C VAL A 98 -2.41 2.13 4.54
N ALA A 99 -1.47 1.74 5.39
CA ALA A 99 -1.73 1.00 6.62
C ALA A 99 -1.36 1.85 7.84
N THR A 100 -2.27 1.98 8.81
CA THR A 100 -2.08 2.83 9.99
C THR A 100 -1.75 2.00 11.22
N ALA A 101 -0.70 2.37 11.97
CA ALA A 101 -0.30 1.69 13.20
C ALA A 101 -1.35 1.83 14.32
N GLN A 102 -2.01 2.99 14.37
CA GLN A 102 -3.17 3.28 15.21
C GLN A 102 -4.46 2.84 14.49
N ALA A 103 -5.43 2.32 15.24
CA ALA A 103 -6.76 2.06 14.71
C ALA A 103 -7.42 3.37 14.25
N SER A 104 -7.98 3.36 13.05
CA SER A 104 -8.57 4.54 12.44
C SER A 104 -9.79 4.16 11.59
N THR A 105 -10.51 5.16 11.10
CA THR A 105 -11.64 5.00 10.18
C THR A 105 -11.46 5.89 8.95
N LEU A 106 -12.09 5.50 7.83
CA LEU A 106 -12.09 6.30 6.61
C LEU A 106 -12.68 7.71 6.85
N ALA A 107 -13.69 7.83 7.71
CA ALA A 107 -14.28 9.11 8.08
C ALA A 107 -13.29 10.03 8.81
N GLN A 108 -12.44 9.48 9.69
CA GLN A 108 -11.36 10.25 10.33
C GLN A 108 -10.31 10.69 9.30
N PHE A 109 -9.91 9.82 8.37
CA PHE A 109 -9.01 10.19 7.29
C PHE A 109 -9.57 11.34 6.44
N GLN A 110 -10.82 11.25 6.01
CA GLN A 110 -11.50 12.29 5.24
C GLN A 110 -11.64 13.61 6.03
N HIS A 111 -11.93 13.52 7.34
CA HIS A 111 -11.98 14.68 8.21
C HIS A 111 -10.61 15.37 8.30
N ASN A 112 -9.54 14.60 8.53
CA ASN A 112 -8.18 15.13 8.63
C ASN A 112 -7.77 15.88 7.36
N VAL A 113 -8.14 15.36 6.18
CA VAL A 113 -7.91 16.03 4.89
C VAL A 113 -8.71 17.34 4.78
N ALA A 114 -9.98 17.34 5.21
CA ALA A 114 -10.82 18.53 5.20
C ALA A 114 -10.32 19.63 6.15
N THR A 115 -9.58 19.26 7.20
CA THR A 115 -9.02 20.19 8.20
C THR A 115 -7.55 20.51 7.98
N ILE A 116 -6.97 20.17 6.82
CA ILE A 116 -5.58 20.53 6.49
C ILE A 116 -5.42 22.06 6.62
N PRO A 117 -4.41 22.55 7.35
CA PRO A 117 -4.23 23.98 7.56
C PRO A 117 -4.11 24.78 6.25
N GLU A 118 -4.78 25.93 6.20
CA GLU A 118 -4.70 26.88 5.08
C GLU A 118 -3.28 27.46 4.88
N THR A 119 -2.38 27.26 5.84
CA THR A 119 -0.96 27.61 5.73
C THR A 119 -0.17 26.72 4.77
N LEU A 120 -0.67 25.52 4.45
CA LEU A 120 -0.04 24.65 3.45
C LEU A 120 -0.38 25.12 2.02
N PRO A 121 0.43 24.80 1.00
CA PRO A 121 0.17 25.24 -0.37
C PRO A 121 -1.19 24.77 -0.92
N ALA A 122 -1.86 25.62 -1.69
CA ALA A 122 -3.21 25.36 -2.18
C ALA A 122 -3.27 24.12 -3.09
N GLU A 123 -2.24 23.91 -3.90
CA GLU A 123 -2.07 22.74 -4.76
C GLU A 123 -2.00 21.44 -3.94
N PHE A 124 -1.31 21.45 -2.80
CA PHE A 124 -1.23 20.29 -1.91
C PHE A 124 -2.60 19.99 -1.28
N ARG A 125 -3.30 21.02 -0.80
CA ARG A 125 -4.64 20.84 -0.22
C ARG A 125 -5.63 20.30 -1.26
N HIS A 126 -5.60 20.85 -2.48
CA HIS A 126 -6.45 20.40 -3.56
C HIS A 126 -6.16 18.94 -3.97
N PHE A 127 -4.88 18.59 -4.06
CA PHE A 127 -4.45 17.20 -4.30
C PHE A 127 -4.97 16.26 -3.21
N ALA A 128 -4.74 16.58 -1.94
CA ALA A 128 -5.17 15.76 -0.82
C ALA A 128 -6.69 15.56 -0.79
N GLN A 129 -7.45 16.64 -1.02
CA GLN A 129 -8.91 16.60 -1.11
C GLN A 129 -9.38 15.70 -2.26
N THR A 130 -8.74 15.78 -3.43
CA THR A 130 -9.08 14.97 -4.59
C THR A 130 -8.75 13.49 -4.36
N ALA A 131 -7.57 13.20 -3.81
CA ALA A 131 -7.16 11.86 -3.44
C ALA A 131 -8.10 11.23 -2.39
N ALA A 132 -8.56 12.02 -1.42
CA ALA A 132 -9.48 11.53 -0.40
C ALA A 132 -10.85 11.08 -0.93
N LEU A 133 -11.28 11.59 -2.09
CA LEU A 133 -12.48 11.13 -2.78
C LEU A 133 -12.32 9.73 -3.39
N GLN A 134 -11.08 9.31 -3.67
CA GLN A 134 -10.75 7.99 -4.20
C GLN A 134 -10.35 7.00 -3.10
N ALA A 135 -10.36 7.44 -1.84
CA ALA A 135 -9.98 6.61 -0.71
C ALA A 135 -11.12 5.66 -0.30
N ARG A 136 -10.79 4.40 -0.06
CA ARG A 136 -11.69 3.37 0.46
C ARG A 136 -11.01 2.53 1.52
N VAL A 137 -11.81 1.89 2.37
CA VAL A 137 -11.31 0.80 3.23
C VAL A 137 -10.88 -0.34 2.32
N ALA A 138 -9.72 -0.94 2.62
CA ALA A 138 -9.25 -2.09 1.87
C ALA A 138 -10.16 -3.30 2.11
N THR A 139 -10.65 -3.90 1.03
CA THR A 139 -11.58 -5.04 1.06
C THR A 139 -11.12 -6.08 0.05
N ALA A 140 -10.15 -6.90 0.44
CA ALA A 140 -9.71 -8.03 -0.38
C ALA A 140 -10.77 -9.15 -0.39
N PRO A 141 -10.93 -9.89 -1.51
CA PRO A 141 -11.76 -11.09 -1.54
C PRO A 141 -11.40 -12.09 -0.43
N ALA A 142 -12.41 -12.78 0.12
CA ALA A 142 -12.22 -13.69 1.27
C ALA A 142 -11.22 -14.84 1.02
N GLN A 143 -11.00 -15.21 -0.24
CA GLN A 143 -10.10 -16.29 -0.66
C GLN A 143 -8.70 -15.77 -1.09
N THR A 144 -8.44 -14.47 -0.92
CA THR A 144 -7.14 -13.88 -1.28
C THR A 144 -6.03 -14.48 -0.42
N ALA A 145 -4.95 -14.88 -1.07
CA ALA A 145 -3.80 -15.46 -0.39
C ALA A 145 -3.12 -14.45 0.53
N ILE A 146 -2.78 -14.90 1.73
CA ILE A 146 -1.89 -14.17 2.64
C ILE A 146 -0.45 -14.57 2.32
N PHE A 147 0.41 -13.58 2.11
CA PHE A 147 1.82 -13.81 1.78
C PHE A 147 2.68 -13.92 3.03
N THR A 148 3.43 -15.00 3.13
CA THR A 148 4.42 -15.23 4.19
C THR A 148 5.79 -15.49 3.55
N ASP A 149 6.85 -15.41 4.34
CA ASP A 149 8.20 -15.76 3.86
C ASP A 149 8.30 -17.18 3.29
N ASP A 150 7.50 -18.12 3.81
CA ASP A 150 7.43 -19.50 3.31
C ASP A 150 6.55 -19.64 2.04
N ARG A 151 5.63 -18.69 1.81
CA ARG A 151 4.67 -18.75 0.70
C ARG A 151 4.20 -17.36 0.27
N ALA A 152 4.85 -16.81 -0.76
CA ALA A 152 4.46 -15.57 -1.42
C ALA A 152 4.54 -15.70 -2.95
N PRO A 153 3.49 -16.21 -3.63
CA PRO A 153 3.46 -16.37 -5.08
C PRO A 153 3.28 -15.02 -5.83
N VAL A 154 4.08 -14.01 -5.49
CA VAL A 154 4.01 -12.68 -6.11
C VAL A 154 4.27 -12.73 -7.61
N GLU A 155 5.16 -13.62 -8.05
CA GLU A 155 5.51 -13.78 -9.46
C GLU A 155 4.30 -14.22 -10.29
N GLU A 156 3.46 -15.12 -9.76
CA GLU A 156 2.24 -15.58 -10.44
C GLU A 156 1.26 -14.42 -10.66
N ILE A 157 1.08 -13.56 -9.65
CA ILE A 157 0.23 -12.37 -9.77
C ILE A 157 0.81 -11.38 -10.79
N VAL A 158 2.12 -11.13 -10.73
CA VAL A 158 2.80 -10.21 -11.66
C VAL A 158 2.70 -10.70 -13.10
N HIS A 159 2.87 -11.99 -13.36
CA HIS A 159 2.67 -12.57 -14.69
C HIS A 159 1.24 -12.38 -15.19
N GLY A 160 0.23 -12.57 -14.32
CA GLY A 160 -1.18 -12.31 -14.67
C GLY A 160 -1.42 -10.86 -15.09
N ILE A 161 -0.90 -9.89 -14.32
CA ILE A 161 -0.99 -8.45 -14.63
C ILE A 161 -0.37 -8.14 -16.00
N ILE A 162 0.81 -8.71 -16.29
CA ILE A 162 1.50 -8.50 -17.57
C ILE A 162 0.70 -9.09 -18.73
N LEU A 163 0.13 -10.29 -18.57
CA LEU A 163 -0.70 -10.93 -19.59
C LEU A 163 -1.95 -10.10 -19.90
N ASP A 164 -2.66 -9.63 -18.88
CA ASP A 164 -3.85 -8.79 -19.05
C ASP A 164 -3.51 -7.47 -19.76
N PHE A 165 -2.38 -6.85 -19.42
CA PHE A 165 -1.93 -5.63 -20.07
C PHE A 165 -1.70 -5.82 -21.57
N PHE A 166 -1.13 -6.95 -22.00
CA PHE A 166 -0.92 -7.24 -23.42
C PHE A 166 -2.18 -7.72 -24.15
N ALA A 167 -3.13 -8.33 -23.43
CA ALA A 167 -4.38 -8.82 -24.01
C ALA A 167 -5.36 -7.68 -24.37
N GLY A 168 -5.22 -6.52 -23.73
CA GLY A 168 -6.16 -5.40 -23.85
C GLY A 168 -7.45 -5.63 -23.05
N PRO A 169 -8.30 -4.60 -22.91
CA PRO A 169 -9.59 -4.70 -22.22
C PRO A 169 -10.62 -5.58 -22.95
#